data_AF-V8D1X4-F1
#
_entry.id   AF-V8D1X4-F1
#
_cell.length_a   1.000
_cell.length_b   1.000
_cell.length_c   1.000
_cell.angle_alpha   90.00
_cell.angle_beta   90.00
_cell.angle_gamma   90.00
#
_symmetry.space_group_name_H-M   'P 1'
#
loop_
_entity.id
_entity.type
_entity.pdbx_description
1 polymer ?
#
loop_
_entity_poly.entity_id
_entity_poly.type
_entity_poly.pdbx_seq_one_letter_code
_entity_poly.pdbx_strand_id
1 'polypeptide(L)'
;MSTGEQAQPLGESDWDDQDLLTIDEASERLVGEISTLRESLQSQPAGVEHDKLTARLRAMESVLESLKQGPSPLASIEPKADRSGD
;
A
#
# COMPACT_ATOMS: atom_id res chain seq x y z
N MET A 1 3.23 -16.95 -41.92
CA MET A 1 3.67 -16.98 -40.51
C MET A 1 2.78 -16.00 -39.76
N SER A 2 1.84 -16.49 -38.96
CA SER A 2 1.01 -15.66 -38.08
C SER A 2 1.12 -16.26 -36.68
N THR A 3 2.02 -15.71 -35.88
CA THR A 3 2.08 -16.00 -34.44
C THR A 3 1.02 -15.14 -33.78
N GLY A 4 -0.21 -15.66 -33.72
CA GLY A 4 -1.24 -15.07 -32.88
C GLY A 4 -0.97 -15.46 -31.45
N GLU A 5 -0.33 -14.58 -30.68
CA GLU A 5 -0.33 -14.66 -29.21
C GLU A 5 -1.79 -14.53 -28.74
N GLN A 6 -2.43 -15.67 -28.52
CA GLN A 6 -3.73 -15.75 -27.88
C GLN A 6 -3.52 -15.35 -26.42
N ALA A 7 -3.94 -14.13 -26.06
CA ALA A 7 -4.01 -13.68 -24.68
C ALA A 7 -4.94 -14.65 -23.92
N GLN A 8 -4.36 -15.56 -23.15
CA GLN A 8 -5.15 -16.43 -22.29
C GLN A 8 -5.84 -15.55 -21.24
N PRO A 9 -7.16 -15.69 -21.04
CA PRO A 9 -7.84 -14.96 -19.99
C PRO A 9 -7.18 -15.36 -18.65
N LEU A 10 -6.70 -14.35 -17.92
CA LEU A 10 -6.40 -14.52 -16.51
C LEU A 10 -7.69 -15.08 -15.87
N GLY A 11 -7.60 -16.23 -15.21
CA GLY A 11 -8.75 -16.94 -14.68
C GLY A 11 -9.62 -16.06 -13.76
N GLU A 12 -10.76 -16.61 -13.35
CA GLU A 12 -11.68 -15.95 -12.42
C GLU A 12 -10.90 -15.46 -11.19
N SER A 13 -11.00 -14.16 -10.92
CA SER A 13 -10.07 -13.49 -10.03
C SER A 13 -10.48 -13.76 -8.57
N ASP A 14 -9.62 -14.37 -7.75
CA ASP A 14 -9.91 -14.79 -6.37
C ASP A 14 -9.99 -13.65 -5.33
N TRP A 15 -10.10 -12.41 -5.79
CA TRP A 15 -9.99 -11.22 -4.95
C TRP A 15 -11.06 -11.12 -3.87
N ASP A 16 -12.12 -11.93 -3.95
CA ASP A 16 -13.15 -12.05 -2.90
C ASP A 16 -12.62 -12.69 -1.60
N ASP A 17 -11.51 -13.43 -1.65
CA ASP A 17 -10.92 -14.11 -0.49
C ASP A 17 -9.86 -13.29 0.26
N GLN A 18 -9.57 -12.05 -0.19
CA GLN A 18 -8.60 -11.19 0.48
C GLN A 18 -9.28 -10.26 1.48
N ASP A 19 -8.83 -10.31 2.74
CA ASP A 19 -9.16 -9.32 3.77
C ASP A 19 -8.56 -7.95 3.38
N LEU A 20 -9.28 -7.20 2.56
CA LEU A 20 -8.92 -5.83 2.20
C LEU A 20 -9.07 -4.94 3.42
N LEU A 21 -7.97 -4.31 3.83
CA LEU A 21 -7.98 -3.32 4.88
C LEU A 21 -8.51 -1.99 4.35
N THR A 22 -9.34 -1.33 5.15
CA THR A 22 -9.61 0.09 4.97
C THR A 22 -8.33 0.90 5.12
N ILE A 23 -8.32 2.13 4.59
CA ILE A 23 -7.19 3.05 4.74
C ILE A 23 -6.88 3.29 6.22
N ASP A 24 -7.91 3.37 7.07
CA ASP A 24 -7.75 3.59 8.50
C ASP A 24 -7.10 2.38 9.18
N GLU A 25 -7.58 1.17 8.93
CA GLU A 25 -6.99 -0.07 9.47
C GLU A 25 -5.54 -0.27 9.01
N ALA A 26 -5.25 -0.02 7.74
CA ALA A 26 -3.90 -0.08 7.20
C ALA A 26 -2.98 0.96 7.86
N SER A 27 -3.49 2.17 8.12
CA SER A 27 -2.76 3.25 8.78
C SER A 27 -2.45 2.92 10.23
N GLU A 28 -3.41 2.39 10.99
CA GLU A 28 -3.22 1.97 12.38
C GLU A 28 -2.19 0.85 12.50
N ARG A 29 -2.28 -0.16 11.62
CA ARG A 29 -1.29 -1.24 11.56
C ARG A 29 0.11 -0.70 11.25
N LEU A 30 0.22 0.21 10.27
CA LEU A 30 1.49 0.83 9.90
C LEU A 30 2.11 1.62 11.07
N VAL A 31 1.30 2.33 11.85
CA VAL A 31 1.76 3.03 13.08
C VAL A 31 2.33 2.04 14.10
N GLY A 32 1.69 0.88 14.28
CA GLY A 32 2.17 -0.18 15.17
C GLY A 32 3.52 -0.75 14.71
N GLU A 33 3.68 -1.01 13.41
CA GLU A 33 4.93 -1.53 12.85
C GLU A 33 6.07 -0.49 12.95
N ILE A 34 5.78 0.80 12.69
CA ILE A 34 6.73 1.91 12.87
C ILE A 34 7.21 1.97 14.33
N SER A 35 6.30 1.80 15.30
CA SER A 35 6.63 1.85 16.73
C SER A 35 7.55 0.68 17.11
N THR A 36 7.19 -0.53 16.71
CA THR A 36 8.02 -1.74 16.92
C THR A 36 9.42 -1.59 16.31
N LEU A 37 9.50 -1.00 15.10
CA LEU A 37 10.77 -0.81 14.40
C LEU A 37 11.65 0.25 15.09
N ARG A 38 11.06 1.33 15.60
CA ARG A 38 11.75 2.34 16.40
C ARG A 38 12.32 1.75 17.69
N GLU A 39 11.57 0.91 18.39
CA GLU A 39 12.04 0.21 19.58
C GLU A 39 13.20 -0.75 19.25
N SER A 40 13.07 -1.50 18.16
CA SER A 40 14.12 -2.40 17.69
C SER A 40 15.43 -1.65 17.42
N LEU A 41 15.36 -0.48 16.78
CA LEU A 41 16.51 0.38 16.50
C LEU A 41 17.23 0.88 17.77
N GLN A 42 16.53 1.09 18.89
CA GLN A 42 17.18 1.51 20.14
C GLN A 42 18.17 0.47 20.67
N SER A 43 17.91 -0.81 20.39
CA SER A 43 18.75 -1.94 20.81
C SER A 43 19.76 -2.37 19.75
N GLN A 44 19.63 -1.87 18.51
CA GLN A 44 20.46 -2.28 17.39
C GLN A 44 21.78 -1.49 17.36
N PRO A 45 22.95 -2.14 17.41
CA PRO A 45 24.23 -1.46 17.26
C PRO A 45 24.37 -0.79 15.90
N ALA A 46 25.05 0.35 15.87
CA ALA A 46 25.36 1.05 14.62
C ALA A 46 26.12 0.14 13.64
N GLY A 47 25.73 0.17 12.37
CA GLY A 47 26.28 -0.67 11.32
C GLY A 47 25.27 -0.91 10.20
N VAL A 48 25.62 -1.78 9.26
CA VAL A 48 24.84 -2.01 8.03
C VAL A 48 23.37 -2.39 8.31
N GLU A 49 23.12 -3.24 9.30
CA GLU A 49 21.75 -3.63 9.66
C GLU A 49 20.96 -2.48 10.30
N HIS A 50 21.60 -1.66 11.13
CA HIS A 50 20.98 -0.44 11.68
C HIS A 50 20.60 0.54 10.55
N ASP A 51 21.48 0.71 9.56
CA ASP A 51 21.23 1.59 8.42
C ASP A 51 20.06 1.10 7.55
N LYS A 52 19.98 -0.22 7.32
CA LYS A 52 18.84 -0.84 6.62
C LYS A 52 17.52 -0.64 7.36
N LEU A 53 17.51 -0.89 8.67
CA LEU A 53 16.32 -0.69 9.50
C LEU A 53 15.91 0.79 9.55
N THR A 54 16.90 1.70 9.59
CA THR A 54 16.66 3.15 9.52
C THR A 54 16.07 3.56 8.17
N ALA A 55 16.58 3.02 7.06
CA ALA A 55 16.04 3.29 5.73
C ALA A 55 14.60 2.76 5.59
N ARG A 56 14.34 1.55 6.10
CA ARG A 56 12.99 0.97 6.14
C ARG A 56 12.03 1.84 6.97
N LEU A 57 12.46 2.29 8.15
CA LEU A 57 11.66 3.17 9.01
C LEU A 57 11.27 4.45 8.27
N ARG A 58 12.24 5.12 7.62
CA ARG A 58 11.99 6.34 6.84
C ARG A 58 10.99 6.10 5.70
N ALA A 59 11.08 4.98 5.01
CA ALA A 59 10.15 4.63 3.95
C ALA A 59 8.72 4.45 4.51
N MET A 60 8.57 3.74 5.63
CA MET A 60 7.28 3.53 6.29
C MET A 60 6.67 4.85 6.80
N GLU A 61 7.48 5.72 7.40
CA GLU A 61 7.06 7.05 7.83
C GLU A 61 6.60 7.92 6.65
N SER A 62 7.29 7.85 5.51
CA SER A 62 6.89 8.55 4.28
C SER A 62 5.56 8.04 3.73
N VAL A 63 5.30 6.72 3.79
CA VAL A 63 4.02 6.14 3.36
C VAL A 63 2.90 6.61 4.30
N LEU A 64 3.11 6.55 5.61
CA LEU A 64 2.13 7.01 6.59
C LEU A 64 1.77 8.48 6.37
N GLU A 65 2.76 9.33 6.09
CA GLU A 65 2.51 10.74 5.79
C GLU A 65 1.70 10.91 4.49
N SER A 66 1.96 10.08 3.49
CA SER A 66 1.18 10.09 2.24
C SER A 66 -0.27 9.67 2.50
N LEU A 67 -0.52 8.67 3.35
CA LEU A 67 -1.87 8.23 3.72
C LEU A 67 -2.68 9.34 4.43
N LYS A 68 -2.03 10.12 5.29
CA LYS A 68 -2.67 11.27 5.98
C LYS A 68 -3.11 12.37 5.04
N GLN A 69 -2.43 12.53 3.90
CA GLN A 69 -2.79 13.50 2.87
C GLN A 69 -4.00 13.04 2.04
N GLY A 70 -4.49 11.82 2.29
CA GLY A 70 -5.63 11.23 1.62
C GLY A 70 -5.27 10.49 0.33
N PRO A 71 -6.26 9.89 -0.34
CA PRO A 71 -6.04 9.17 -1.58
C PRO A 71 -5.43 10.11 -2.63
N SER A 72 -4.46 9.58 -3.37
CA SER A 72 -3.88 10.32 -4.50
C SER A 72 -4.98 10.72 -5.50
N PRO A 73 -4.76 11.74 -6.34
CA PRO A 73 -5.70 12.11 -7.39
C PRO A 73 -6.07 10.95 -8.32
N LEU A 74 -5.15 9.98 -8.52
CA LEU A 74 -5.40 8.78 -9.33
C LEU A 74 -6.34 7.77 -8.66
N ALA A 75 -6.40 7.77 -7.32
CA ALA A 75 -7.30 6.92 -6.54
C ALA A 75 -8.63 7.63 -6.23
N SER A 76 -8.74 8.92 -6.55
CA SER A 76 -9.97 9.69 -6.40
C SER A 76 -10.91 9.37 -7.57
N ILE A 77 -11.89 8.51 -7.31
CA ILE A 77 -12.96 8.25 -8.27
C ILE A 77 -13.91 9.45 -8.17
N GLU A 78 -13.87 10.34 -9.15
CA GLU A 78 -14.94 11.34 -9.28
C GLU A 78 -16.27 10.57 -9.36
N PRO A 79 -17.28 10.89 -8.54
CA PRO A 79 -18.58 10.27 -8.67
C PRO A 79 -19.08 10.56 -10.07
N LYS A 80 -19.22 9.50 -10.87
CA LYS A 80 -19.77 9.58 -12.22
C LYS A 80 -21.15 10.20 -12.08
N ALA A 81 -21.29 11.47 -12.48
CA ALA A 81 -22.55 12.17 -12.44
C ALA A 81 -23.60 11.27 -13.11
N ASP A 82 -24.64 10.95 -12.34
CA ASP A 82 -25.71 10.05 -12.76
C ASP A 82 -26.12 10.39 -14.19
N ARG A 83 -26.17 9.36 -15.05
CA ARG A 83 -26.99 9.43 -16.27
C ARG A 83 -28.43 9.60 -15.80
N SER A 84 -28.81 10.84 -15.56
CA SER A 84 -30.19 11.27 -15.46
C SER A 84 -30.82 11.11 -16.84
N GLY A 85 -31.73 10.15 -16.94
CA GLY A 85 -32.86 10.10 -17.89
C GLY A 85 -32.54 10.07 -19.39
N ASP A 86 -32.94 8.97 -20.04
CA ASP A 86 -34.10 8.98 -20.95
C ASP A 86 -34.67 7.55 -21.08
#